data_AF-A0A556B335-F1
#
_entry.id   AF-A0A556B335-F1
#
_cell.length_a   1.000
_cell.length_b   1.000
_cell.length_c   1.000
_cell.angle_alpha   90.00
_cell.angle_beta   90.00
_cell.angle_gamma   90.00
#
_symmetry.space_group_name_H-M   'P 1'
#
loop_
_entity.id
_entity.type
_entity.pdbx_description
1 polymer ?
#
loop_
_entity_poly.entity_id
_entity_poly.type
_entity_poly.pdbx_seq_one_letter_code
_entity_poly.pdbx_strand_id
1 'polypeptide(L)'
;SKEALQYKYQGKNIYEVLSLPIYEALDFFKDISNIYKKLDNLKQVGLDYLNLSQSMTTLSGGELQRLKLAFQLENTGQIYFLDEPTS
;
A
#
# COMPACT_ATOMS: atom_id res chain seq x y z
N SER A 1 19.60 2.67 9.91
CA SER A 1 20.88 2.23 10.51
C SER A 1 20.88 0.71 10.61
N LYS A 2 22.05 0.06 10.73
CA LYS A 2 22.12 -1.40 10.97
C LYS A 2 21.39 -1.81 12.26
N GLU A 3 21.33 -0.92 13.25
CA GLU A 3 20.59 -1.13 14.50
C GLU A 3 19.08 -1.31 14.29
N ALA A 4 18.46 -0.62 13.33
CA ALA A 4 17.03 -0.78 13.10
C ALA A 4 16.63 -2.20 12.64
N LEU A 5 17.57 -2.94 12.03
CA LEU A 5 17.34 -4.31 11.55
C LEU A 5 17.40 -5.36 12.66
N GLN A 6 17.89 -5.01 13.85
CA GLN A 6 17.95 -5.92 15.00
C GLN A 6 16.59 -6.09 15.69
N TYR A 7 15.71 -5.08 15.57
CA TYR A 7 14.39 -5.10 16.17
C TYR A 7 13.43 -5.86 15.27
N LYS A 8 12.67 -6.77 15.88
CA LYS A 8 11.69 -7.61 15.19
C LYS A 8 10.30 -7.38 15.76
N TYR A 9 9.32 -7.28 14.87
CA TYR A 9 7.91 -7.32 15.19
C TYR A 9 7.32 -8.57 14.51
N GLN A 10 6.63 -9.42 15.29
CA GLN A 10 6.11 -10.72 14.80
C GLN A 10 7.15 -11.53 13.99
N GLY A 11 8.41 -11.51 14.43
CA GLY A 11 9.51 -12.25 13.79
C GLY A 11 10.16 -11.58 12.57
N LYS A 12 9.64 -10.45 12.08
CA LYS A 12 10.21 -9.69 10.94
C LYS A 12 10.79 -8.35 11.38
N ASN A 13 11.94 -7.97 10.84
CA ASN A 13 12.49 -6.63 10.98
C ASN A 13 11.83 -5.65 9.99
N ILE A 14 12.11 -4.36 10.11
CA ILE A 14 11.47 -3.32 9.28
C ILE A 14 11.71 -3.51 7.77
N TYR A 15 12.88 -4.00 7.37
CA TYR A 15 13.18 -4.25 5.96
C TYR A 15 12.36 -5.43 5.43
N GLU A 16 12.26 -6.50 6.21
CA GLU A 16 11.44 -7.68 5.87
C GLU A 16 9.96 -7.32 5.76
N VAL A 17 9.45 -6.47 6.67
CA VAL A 17 8.08 -5.96 6.64
C VAL A 17 7.84 -5.09 5.40
N LEU A 18 8.74 -4.15 5.09
CA LEU A 18 8.61 -3.29 3.91
C LEU A 18 8.72 -4.07 2.60
N SER A 19 9.35 -5.24 2.62
CA SER A 19 9.49 -6.11 1.45
C SER A 19 8.27 -7.02 1.21
N LEU A 20 7.29 -7.02 2.13
CA LEU A 20 6.06 -7.79 1.94
C LEU A 20 5.22 -7.19 0.81
N PRO A 21 4.62 -8.04 -0.04
CA PRO A 21 3.51 -7.59 -0.87
C PRO A 21 2.33 -7.20 0.03
N ILE A 22 1.52 -6.25 -0.42
CA ILE A 22 0.42 -5.68 0.37
C ILE A 22 -0.57 -6.76 0.81
N TYR A 23 -0.84 -7.79 -0.01
CA TYR A 23 -1.72 -8.89 0.39
C TYR A 23 -1.19 -9.67 1.60
N GLU A 24 0.13 -9.89 1.71
CA GLU A 24 0.74 -10.50 2.92
C GLU A 24 0.76 -9.50 4.08
N ALA A 25 0.99 -8.22 3.79
CA ALA A 25 0.99 -7.17 4.80
C ALA A 25 -0.38 -7.00 5.46
N LEU A 26 -1.49 -7.25 4.73
CA LEU A 26 -2.84 -7.27 5.28
C LEU A 26 -2.98 -8.30 6.41
N ASP A 27 -2.52 -9.52 6.16
CA ASP A 27 -2.55 -10.59 7.17
C ASP A 27 -1.60 -10.28 8.34
N PHE A 28 -0.42 -9.74 8.06
CA PHE A 28 0.57 -9.36 9.06
C PHE A 28 0.09 -8.24 10.00
N PHE A 29 -0.68 -7.29 9.47
CA PHE A 29 -1.22 -6.14 10.20
C PHE A 29 -2.71 -6.25 10.55
N LYS A 30 -3.31 -7.44 10.46
CA LYS A 30 -4.75 -7.67 10.71
C LYS A 30 -5.26 -7.14 12.05
N ASP A 31 -4.41 -7.17 13.08
CA ASP A 31 -4.75 -6.74 14.44
C ASP A 31 -4.48 -5.23 14.67
N ILE A 32 -3.90 -4.54 13.69
CA ILE A 32 -3.57 -3.11 13.75
C ILE A 32 -4.49 -2.33 12.81
N SER A 33 -5.67 -1.98 13.31
CA SER A 33 -6.80 -1.46 12.51
C SER A 33 -6.46 -0.26 11.63
N ASN A 34 -5.63 0.67 12.09
CA ASN A 34 -5.23 1.86 11.33
C ASN A 34 -4.27 1.57 10.17
N ILE A 35 -3.47 0.51 10.28
CA ILE A 35 -2.60 0.06 9.18
C ILE A 35 -3.42 -0.81 8.23
N TYR A 36 -4.18 -1.76 8.76
CA TYR A 36 -5.03 -2.66 7.98
C TYR A 36 -5.95 -1.90 7.02
N LYS A 37 -6.67 -0.87 7.50
CA LYS A 37 -7.57 -0.06 6.66
C LYS A 37 -6.86 0.55 5.45
N LYS A 38 -5.64 1.08 5.63
CA LYS A 38 -4.87 1.69 4.54
C LYS A 38 -4.43 0.65 3.51
N LEU A 39 -4.02 -0.53 3.97
CA LEU A 39 -3.66 -1.64 3.08
C LEU A 39 -4.88 -2.20 2.35
N ASP A 40 -6.03 -2.24 3.01
CA ASP A 40 -7.28 -2.72 2.42
C ASP A 40 -7.77 -1.79 1.31
N ASN A 41 -7.60 -0.47 1.47
CA ASN A 41 -7.87 0.49 0.40
C ASN A 41 -7.01 0.22 -0.86
N LEU A 42 -5.75 -0.16 -0.69
CA LEU A 42 -4.87 -0.52 -1.82
C LEU A 42 -5.34 -1.80 -2.50
N LYS A 43 -5.83 -2.78 -1.73
CA LYS A 43 -6.44 -4.00 -2.27
C LYS A 43 -7.73 -3.72 -3.03
N GLN A 44 -8.59 -2.85 -2.51
CA GLN A 44 -9.85 -2.49 -3.17
C GLN A 44 -9.65 -1.85 -4.56
N VAL A 45 -8.51 -1.19 -4.78
CA VAL A 45 -8.12 -0.65 -6.10
C VAL A 45 -7.21 -1.59 -6.90
N GLY A 46 -7.03 -2.85 -6.48
CA GLY A 46 -6.25 -3.85 -7.21
C GLY A 46 -4.74 -3.58 -7.23
N LEU A 47 -4.18 -2.99 -6.18
CA LEU A 47 -2.74 -2.74 -6.01
C LEU A 47 -2.09 -3.64 -4.95
N ASP A 48 -2.77 -4.70 -4.53
CA ASP A 48 -2.32 -5.59 -3.45
C ASP A 48 -1.09 -6.45 -3.78
N TYR A 49 -0.74 -6.57 -5.06
CA TYR A 49 0.49 -7.25 -5.52
C TYR A 49 1.76 -6.40 -5.33
N LEU A 50 1.64 -5.09 -5.09
CA LEU A 50 2.80 -4.22 -4.89
C LEU A 50 3.42 -4.45 -3.51
N ASN A 51 4.73 -4.22 -3.40
CA ASN A 51 5.43 -4.24 -2.12
C ASN A 51 5.38 -2.86 -1.44
N LEU A 52 5.37 -2.82 -0.10
CA LEU A 52 5.39 -1.56 0.65
C LEU A 52 6.63 -0.69 0.37
N SER A 53 7.74 -1.32 -0.01
CA SER A 53 9.00 -0.67 -0.37
C SER A 53 9.08 -0.20 -1.82
N GLN A 54 8.06 -0.47 -2.65
CA GLN A 54 8.11 -0.13 -4.06
C GLN A 54 8.15 1.39 -4.26
N SER A 55 9.10 1.86 -5.07
CA SER A 55 9.22 3.28 -5.37
C SER A 55 8.03 3.75 -6.19
N MET A 56 7.46 4.91 -5.84
CA MET A 56 6.41 5.55 -6.65
C MET A 56 6.87 5.84 -8.09
N THR A 57 8.17 6.00 -8.33
CA THR A 57 8.72 6.28 -9.66
C THR A 57 8.72 5.07 -10.60
N THR A 58 8.47 3.86 -10.09
CA THR A 58 8.41 2.64 -10.92
C THR A 58 6.97 2.21 -11.22
N LEU A 59 5.98 2.96 -10.74
CA LEU A 59 4.58 2.73 -11.02
C LEU A 59 4.20 3.28 -12.39
N SER A 60 3.41 2.52 -13.13
CA SER A 60 2.72 2.97 -14.34
C SER A 60 1.74 4.11 -14.03
N GLY A 61 1.33 4.85 -15.07
CA GLY A 61 0.31 5.90 -14.94
C GLY A 61 -0.98 5.39 -14.30
N GLY A 62 -1.47 4.24 -14.75
CA GLY A 62 -2.67 3.59 -14.19
C GLY A 62 -2.49 3.16 -12.73
N GLU A 63 -1.31 2.70 -12.32
CA GLU A 63 -1.04 2.38 -10.91
C GLU A 63 -1.01 3.64 -10.03
N LEU A 64 -0.39 4.73 -10.50
CA LEU A 64 -0.39 6.01 -9.78
C LEU A 64 -1.82 6.55 -9.61
N GLN A 65 -2.66 6.37 -10.61
CA GLN A 65 -4.06 6.78 -10.57
C GLN A 65 -4.88 5.95 -9.56
N ARG A 66 -4.73 4.62 -9.58
CA ARG A 66 -5.36 3.74 -8.59
C ARG A 66 -4.85 4.02 -7.18
N LEU A 67 -3.56 4.35 -7.01
CA LEU A 67 -2.98 4.73 -5.73
C LEU A 67 -3.61 6.02 -5.19
N LYS A 68 -3.80 7.03 -6.04
CA LYS A 68 -4.53 8.26 -5.68
C LYS A 68 -5.96 7.95 -5.23
N LEU A 69 -6.66 7.06 -5.95
CA LEU A 69 -8.01 6.64 -5.59
C LEU A 69 -8.04 5.95 -4.21
N ALA A 70 -7.09 5.06 -3.92
CA ALA A 70 -7.00 4.38 -2.62
C ALA A 70 -6.87 5.34 -1.43
N PHE A 71 -6.13 6.45 -1.60
CA PHE A 71 -6.03 7.48 -0.56
C PHE A 71 -7.30 8.30 -0.37
N GLN A 72 -8.23 8.23 -1.32
CA GLN A 72 -9.47 8.99 -1.33
C GLN A 72 -10.69 8.16 -0.93
N LEU A 73 -10.57 6.83 -0.84
CA LEU A 73 -11.69 5.92 -0.54
C LEU A 73 -12.40 6.21 0.79
N GLU A 74 -11.74 6.86 1.75
CA GLU A 74 -12.36 7.24 3.02
C GLU A 74 -13.26 8.49 2.93
N ASN A 75 -13.22 9.23 1.80
CA ASN A 75 -14.01 10.44 1.58
C ASN A 75 -15.34 10.10 0.91
N THR A 76 -16.44 10.15 1.66
CA THR A 76 -17.78 9.95 1.12
C THR A 76 -18.31 11.17 0.37
N GLY A 77 -19.15 10.96 -0.65
CA GLY A 77 -19.88 12.03 -1.33
C GLY A 77 -19.06 12.82 -2.36
N GLN A 78 -17.91 12.30 -2.78
CA GLN A 78 -17.09 12.89 -3.83
C GLN A 78 -17.22 12.14 -5.15
N ILE A 79 -17.18 12.88 -6.25
CA ILE A 79 -17.14 12.34 -7.61
C ILE A 79 -15.75 12.62 -8.16
N TYR A 80 -15.05 11.56 -8.56
CA TYR A 80 -13.71 11.65 -9.13
C TYR A 80 -13.80 11.54 -10.66
N PHE A 81 -13.34 12.57 -11.36
CA PHE A 81 -13.10 12.49 -12.80
C PHE A 81 -11.65 12.08 -13.03
N LEU A 82 -11.50 11.02 -13.81
CA LEU A 82 -10.24 10.34 -14.05
C LEU A 82 -10.00 10.38 -15.55
N ASP A 83 -9.08 11.24 -16.00
CA ASP A 83 -8.68 11.35 -17.40
C ASP A 83 -7.35 10.63 -17.58
N GLU A 84 -7.34 9.56 -18.39
CA GLU A 84 -6.10 8.91 -18.82
C GLU A 84 -5.61 9.62 -20.09
N PRO A 85 -4.44 10.30 -20.07
CA PRO A 85 -3.79 10.63 -21.33
C PRO A 85 -3.33 9.31 -21.94
N THR A 86 -4.13 8.80 -22.87
CA THR A 86 -3.86 7.59 -23.66
C THR A 86 -2.39 7.52 -24.06
N SER A 87 -1.75 6.37 -23.81
CA SER A 87 -0.51 5.95 -24.46
C SER A 87 -0.73 4.59 -25.10
#